data_AF-A0A137NS96-F1
#
_entry.id   AF-A0A137NS96-F1
#
_cell.length_a   1.000
_cell.length_b   1.000
_cell.length_c   1.000
_cell.angle_alpha   90.00
_cell.angle_beta   90.00
_cell.angle_gamma   90.00
#
_symmetry.space_group_name_H-M   'P 1'
#
loop_
_entity.id
_entity.type
_entity.pdbx_description
1 polymer ?
#
loop_
_entity_poly.entity_id
_entity_poly.type
_entity_poly.pdbx_seq_one_letter_code
_entity_poly.pdbx_strand_id
1 'polypeptide(L)'
;MPGSENIISEKPSVWKKVRKYKYYIFIIFINVAIVTMWGGITLGYKVMDKCERKCIDSRISCEKNTCDSNRDICLSKCSPNDKKCNSTCQSTMGRCYVSCGSEQSKCHDSC
;
A
#
# COMPACT_ATOMS: atom_id res chain seq x y z
N MET A 1 -41.66 -68.24 -28.29
CA MET A 1 -41.43 -66.76 -28.26
C MET A 1 -42.48 -66.16 -27.34
N PRO A 2 -42.20 -65.15 -26.49
CA PRO A 2 -40.98 -64.32 -26.34
C PRO A 2 -40.18 -64.75 -25.07
N GLY A 3 -38.87 -64.56 -24.92
CA GLY A 3 -38.00 -63.48 -25.37
C GLY A 3 -37.62 -62.62 -24.15
N SER A 4 -36.90 -63.19 -23.18
CA SER A 4 -36.50 -62.51 -21.95
C SER A 4 -35.45 -61.45 -22.25
N GLU A 5 -35.86 -60.18 -22.32
CA GLU A 5 -34.95 -59.04 -22.37
C GLU A 5 -34.33 -58.84 -20.98
N ASN A 6 -33.15 -59.43 -20.79
CA ASN A 6 -32.27 -59.07 -19.70
C ASN A 6 -31.78 -57.64 -19.93
N ILE A 7 -32.46 -56.68 -19.32
CA ILE A 7 -31.96 -55.31 -19.17
C ILE A 7 -30.76 -55.38 -18.23
N ILE A 8 -29.58 -55.59 -18.81
CA ILE A 8 -28.30 -55.41 -18.14
C ILE A 8 -28.22 -53.92 -17.82
N SER A 9 -28.66 -53.56 -16.61
CA SER A 9 -28.49 -52.23 -16.04
C SER A 9 -27.00 -52.02 -15.80
N GLU A 10 -26.31 -51.52 -16.82
CA GLU A 10 -24.91 -51.17 -16.81
C GLU A 10 -24.67 -50.15 -15.67
N LYS A 11 -24.08 -50.61 -14.55
CA LYS A 11 -23.71 -49.73 -13.43
C LYS A 11 -22.79 -48.65 -13.99
N PRO A 12 -23.15 -47.35 -13.93
CA PRO A 12 -22.33 -46.30 -14.50
C PRO A 12 -20.95 -46.34 -13.82
N SER A 13 -19.91 -46.59 -14.63
CA SER A 13 -18.58 -46.83 -14.11
C SER A 13 -18.11 -45.65 -13.25
N VAL A 14 -17.76 -45.94 -12.00
CA VAL A 14 -17.27 -44.98 -11.01
C VAL A 14 -16.10 -44.15 -11.57
N TRP A 15 -15.33 -44.73 -12.48
CA TRP A 15 -14.23 -44.14 -13.23
C TRP A 15 -14.59 -42.90 -14.07
N LYS A 16 -15.81 -42.83 -14.65
CA LYS A 16 -16.26 -41.62 -15.37
C LYS A 16 -16.55 -40.45 -14.42
N LYS A 17 -16.99 -40.73 -13.19
CA LYS A 17 -17.23 -39.72 -12.13
C LYS A 17 -15.92 -39.14 -11.60
N VAL A 18 -14.91 -39.98 -11.38
CA VAL A 18 -13.58 -39.56 -10.87
C VAL A 18 -12.87 -38.62 -11.85
N ARG A 19 -13.02 -38.83 -13.17
CA ARG A 19 -12.40 -37.97 -14.19
C ARG A 19 -12.98 -36.55 -14.22
N LYS A 20 -14.28 -36.36 -13.96
CA LYS A 20 -14.91 -35.03 -13.82
C LYS A 20 -14.49 -34.32 -12.52
N TYR A 21 -14.37 -35.07 -11.42
CA TYR A 21 -13.94 -34.51 -10.13
C TYR A 21 -12.48 -34.03 -10.13
N LYS A 22 -11.59 -34.66 -10.90
CA LYS A 22 -10.20 -34.19 -11.05
C LYS A 22 -10.10 -32.74 -11.50
N TYR A 23 -10.88 -32.35 -12.50
CA TYR A 23 -10.89 -30.96 -13.00
C TYR A 23 -11.45 -29.99 -11.97
N TYR A 24 -12.52 -30.39 -11.27
CA TYR A 24 -13.13 -29.59 -10.22
C TYR A 24 -12.17 -29.35 -9.03
N ILE A 25 -11.48 -30.40 -8.57
CA ILE A 25 -10.46 -30.32 -7.54
C ILE A 25 -9.33 -29.38 -7.97
N PHE A 26 -8.88 -29.47 -9.22
CA PHE A 26 -7.83 -28.60 -9.76
C PHE A 26 -8.25 -27.12 -9.76
N ILE A 27 -9.49 -26.80 -10.14
CA ILE A 27 -10.01 -25.43 -10.08
C ILE A 27 -10.05 -24.91 -8.65
N ILE A 28 -10.42 -25.73 -7.67
CA ILE A 28 -10.40 -25.32 -6.26
C ILE A 28 -8.98 -24.93 -5.82
N PHE A 29 -7.98 -25.75 -6.15
CA PHE A 29 -6.59 -25.42 -5.82
C PHE A 29 -6.12 -24.12 -6.46
N ILE A 30 -6.49 -23.86 -7.72
CA ILE A 30 -6.18 -22.59 -8.38
C ILE A 30 -6.81 -21.40 -7.64
N ASN A 31 -8.09 -21.50 -7.27
CA ASN A 31 -8.76 -20.41 -6.55
C ASN A 31 -8.11 -20.16 -5.19
N VAL A 32 -7.75 -21.22 -4.44
CA VAL A 32 -7.03 -21.08 -3.17
C VAL A 32 -5.68 -20.39 -3.38
N ALA A 33 -4.92 -20.78 -4.40
CA ALA A 33 -3.63 -20.15 -4.71
C ALA A 33 -3.75 -18.67 -5.09
N ILE A 34 -4.80 -18.31 -5.85
CA ILE A 34 -5.07 -16.92 -6.20
C ILE A 34 -5.39 -16.13 -4.92
N VAL A 35 -6.29 -16.62 -4.07
CA VAL A 35 -6.68 -15.90 -2.83
C VAL A 35 -5.49 -15.69 -1.90
N THR A 36 -4.61 -16.69 -1.74
CA THR A 36 -3.42 -16.56 -0.88
C THR A 36 -2.41 -15.57 -1.45
N MET A 37 -2.19 -15.53 -2.77
CA MET A 37 -1.33 -14.53 -3.40
C MET A 37 -1.89 -13.12 -3.24
N TRP A 38 -3.18 -12.91 -3.48
CA TRP A 38 -3.81 -11.59 -3.31
C TRP A 38 -3.81 -11.13 -1.85
N GLY A 39 -4.01 -12.06 -0.90
CA GLY A 39 -3.90 -11.78 0.54
C GLY A 39 -2.49 -11.35 0.96
N GLY A 40 -1.45 -12.02 0.46
CA GLY A 40 -0.06 -11.65 0.75
C GLY A 40 0.31 -10.27 0.19
N ILE A 41 -0.09 -10.00 -1.05
CA ILE A 41 0.17 -8.72 -1.73
C ILE A 41 -0.53 -7.55 -1.01
N THR A 42 -1.80 -7.72 -0.63
CA THR A 42 -2.56 -6.66 0.07
C THR A 42 -2.02 -6.35 1.46
N LEU A 43 -1.49 -7.34 2.19
CA LEU A 43 -0.80 -7.09 3.47
C LEU A 43 0.50 -6.30 3.26
N GLY A 44 1.31 -6.66 2.25
CA GLY A 44 2.54 -5.95 1.92
C GLY A 44 2.29 -4.46 1.60
N TYR A 45 1.30 -4.18 0.76
CA TYR A 45 0.92 -2.79 0.43
C TYR A 45 0.46 -1.98 1.63
N LYS A 46 -0.29 -2.58 2.57
CA LYS A 46 -0.74 -1.87 3.78
C LYS A 46 0.41 -1.48 4.71
N VAL A 47 1.46 -2.29 4.79
CA VAL A 47 2.64 -1.99 5.61
C VAL A 47 3.42 -0.83 5.01
N MET A 48 3.63 -0.86 3.69
CA MET A 48 4.30 0.22 2.95
C MET A 48 3.53 1.55 3.07
N ASP A 49 2.21 1.55 2.85
CA ASP A 49 1.36 2.76 2.99
C ASP A 49 1.45 3.36 4.41
N LYS A 50 1.45 2.50 5.44
CA LYS A 50 1.58 2.96 6.83
C LYS A 50 2.96 3.55 7.10
N CYS A 51 4.01 3.02 6.49
CA CYS A 51 5.35 3.56 6.66
C CYS A 51 5.53 4.89 5.93
N GLU A 52 5.10 4.96 4.66
CA GLU A 52 5.15 6.18 3.86
C GLU A 52 4.38 7.32 4.53
N ARG A 53 3.18 7.03 5.06
CA ARG A 53 2.38 8.01 5.79
C ARG A 53 3.08 8.53 7.04
N LYS A 54 3.77 7.67 7.81
CA LYS A 54 4.56 8.11 8.97
C LYS A 54 5.72 9.03 8.55
N CYS A 55 6.39 8.73 7.45
CA CYS A 55 7.48 9.56 6.94
C CYS A 55 6.97 10.94 6.49
N ILE A 56 5.80 10.98 5.83
CA ILE A 56 5.12 12.24 5.46
C ILE A 56 4.71 13.03 6.71
N ASP A 57 4.08 12.38 7.69
CA ASP A 57 3.66 13.03 8.94
C ASP A 57 4.86 13.61 9.70
N SER A 58 5.98 12.88 9.74
CA SER A 58 7.23 13.35 10.35
C SER A 58 7.77 14.61 9.65
N ARG A 59 7.78 14.62 8.32
CA ARG A 59 8.18 15.80 7.55
C ARG A 59 7.28 17.00 7.84
N ILE A 60 5.97 16.82 7.76
CA ILE A 60 5.00 17.90 8.01
C ILE A 60 5.18 18.44 9.43
N SER A 61 5.41 17.57 10.41
CA SER A 61 5.71 17.94 11.79
C SER A 61 7.00 18.78 11.89
N CYS A 62 8.07 18.39 11.21
CA CYS A 62 9.33 19.15 11.14
C CYS A 62 9.13 20.54 10.52
N GLU A 63 8.45 20.59 9.36
CA GLU A 63 8.18 21.84 8.65
C GLU A 63 7.36 22.80 9.52
N LYS A 64 6.31 22.31 10.18
CA LYS A 64 5.41 23.12 11.00
C LYS A 64 6.06 23.59 12.31
N ASN A 65 6.67 22.67 13.05
CA ASN A 65 7.18 22.97 14.40
C ASN A 65 8.50 23.74 14.37
N THR A 66 9.31 23.54 13.33
CA THR A 66 10.64 24.15 13.25
C THR A 66 10.67 25.26 12.21
N CYS A 67 10.33 24.96 10.96
CA CYS A 67 10.54 25.92 9.87
C CYS A 67 9.50 27.05 9.88
N ASP A 68 8.21 26.72 9.91
CA ASP A 68 7.14 27.71 9.95
C ASP A 68 7.16 28.51 11.26
N SER A 69 7.34 27.83 12.40
CA SER A 69 7.49 28.51 13.70
C SER A 69 8.63 29.54 13.70
N ASN A 70 9.82 29.16 13.23
CA ASN A 70 10.96 30.08 13.16
C ASN A 70 10.74 31.19 12.12
N ARG A 71 10.06 30.90 11.01
CA ARG A 71 9.67 31.91 10.01
C ARG A 71 8.76 32.96 10.64
N ASP A 72 7.74 32.53 11.36
CA ASP A 72 6.75 33.41 11.94
C ASP A 72 7.36 34.27 13.06
N ILE A 73 8.27 33.71 13.87
CA ILE A 73 9.08 34.46 14.85
C ILE A 73 10.01 35.47 14.17
N CYS A 74 10.54 35.15 12.99
CA CYS A 74 11.38 36.06 12.22
C CYS A 74 10.54 37.21 11.66
N LEU A 75 9.40 36.88 11.03
CA LEU A 75 8.47 37.84 10.44
C LEU A 75 7.82 38.74 11.49
N SER A 76 7.59 38.26 12.71
CA SER A 76 7.04 39.09 13.80
C SER A 76 7.99 40.21 14.24
N LYS A 77 9.28 40.13 13.90
CA LYS A 77 10.28 41.18 14.15
C LYS A 77 10.44 42.13 12.97
N CYS A 78 9.89 41.78 11.79
CA CYS A 78 9.93 42.61 10.61
C CYS A 78 8.74 43.59 10.59
N SER A 79 8.96 44.81 10.09
CA SER A 79 7.85 45.69 9.71
C SER A 79 7.19 45.14 8.44
N PRO A 80 5.86 45.18 8.28
CA PRO A 80 5.18 44.62 7.11
C PRO A 80 5.63 45.24 5.78
N ASN A 81 6.17 46.47 5.80
CA ASN A 81 6.68 47.15 4.62
C ASN A 81 8.18 46.93 4.37
N ASP A 82 8.90 46.27 5.28
CA ASP A 82 10.32 45.97 5.11
C ASP A 82 10.50 44.71 4.25
N LYS A 83 10.50 44.94 2.93
CA LYS A 83 10.71 43.89 1.93
C LYS A 83 12.04 43.15 2.12
N LYS A 84 13.08 43.84 2.61
CA LYS A 84 14.41 43.25 2.80
C LYS A 84 14.36 42.26 3.96
N CYS A 85 13.82 42.68 5.11
CA CYS A 85 13.62 41.82 6.28
C CYS A 85 12.77 40.58 5.94
N ASN A 86 11.62 40.77 5.28
CA ASN A 86 10.75 39.68 4.88
C ASN A 86 11.47 38.67 3.95
N SER A 87 12.21 39.17 2.96
CA SER A 87 12.96 38.33 2.03
C SER A 87 14.07 37.52 2.71
N THR A 88 14.77 38.12 3.69
CA THR A 88 15.80 37.44 4.48
C THR A 88 15.21 36.37 5.39
N CYS A 89 14.09 36.65 6.05
CA CYS A 89 13.38 35.64 6.84
C CYS A 89 12.96 34.45 5.96
N GLN A 90 12.43 34.69 4.76
CA GLN A 90 12.06 33.61 3.84
C GLN A 90 13.27 32.81 3.31
N SER A 91 14.36 33.49 2.94
CA SER A 91 15.53 32.80 2.37
C SER A 91 16.24 31.90 3.38
N THR A 92 16.23 32.29 4.66
CA THR A 92 16.84 31.51 5.74
C THR A 92 16.09 30.20 5.99
N MET A 93 14.78 30.16 5.72
CA MET A 93 13.95 28.98 5.94
C MET A 93 14.09 27.93 4.83
N GLY A 94 14.56 28.31 3.64
CA GLY A 94 14.78 27.38 2.54
C GLY A 94 15.66 26.18 2.93
N ARG A 95 16.69 26.42 3.77
CA ARG A 95 17.56 25.35 4.30
C ARG A 95 16.81 24.40 5.25
N CYS A 96 15.87 24.92 6.04
CA CYS A 96 15.09 24.14 6.99
C CYS A 96 14.16 23.15 6.26
N TYR A 97 13.43 23.60 5.23
CA TYR A 97 12.56 22.71 4.45
C TYR A 97 13.36 21.62 3.72
N VAL A 98 14.54 21.95 3.19
CA VAL A 98 15.43 20.96 2.58
C VAL A 98 15.89 19.90 3.59
N SER A 99 16.24 20.31 4.81
CA SER A 99 16.59 19.37 5.89
C SER A 99 15.41 18.45 6.25
N CYS A 100 14.21 18.99 6.49
CA CYS A 100 13.02 18.17 6.75
C CYS A 100 12.69 17.20 5.59
N GLY A 101 12.87 17.64 4.34
CA GLY A 101 12.72 16.78 3.16
C GLY A 101 13.76 15.66 3.06
N SER A 102 15.01 15.94 3.45
CA SER A 102 16.07 14.93 3.46
C SER A 102 15.86 13.84 4.51
N GLU A 103 15.25 14.19 5.65
CA GLU A 103 14.85 13.21 6.67
C GLU A 103 13.68 12.35 6.20
N GLN A 104 12.74 12.92 5.42
CA GLN A 104 11.68 12.14 4.77
C GLN A 104 12.26 11.06 3.85
N SER A 105 13.24 11.43 3.01
CA SER A 105 13.88 10.48 2.09
C SER A 105 14.54 9.32 2.85
N LYS A 106 15.29 9.62 3.91
CA LYS A 106 15.93 8.59 4.76
C LYS A 106 14.90 7.68 5.44
N CYS A 107 13.78 8.25 5.88
CA CYS A 107 12.68 7.49 6.45
C CYS A 107 12.07 6.54 5.42
N HIS A 108 11.85 7.02 4.18
CA HIS A 108 11.31 6.22 3.10
C HIS A 108 12.24 5.07 2.68
N ASP A 109 13.57 5.29 2.71
CA ASP A 109 14.56 4.24 2.43
C ASP A 109 14.56 3.11 3.47
N SER A 110 13.93 3.33 4.64
CA SER A 110 13.91 2.39 5.77
C SER A 110 12.60 1.60 5.95
N CYS A 111 11.65 1.72 5.02
CA CYS A 111 10.25 1.24 5.16
C CYS A 111 9.96 -0.26 4.87
#